data_AF-A0A0H4X4P9-F1
#
_entry.id   AF-A0A0H4X4P9-F1
#
_cell.length_a   1.000
_cell.length_b   1.000
_cell.length_c   1.000
_cell.angle_alpha   90.00
_cell.angle_beta   90.00
_cell.angle_gamma   90.00
#
_symmetry.space_group_name_H-M   'P 1'
#
loop_
_entity.id
_entity.type
_entity.pdbx_description
1 polymer ?
#
loop_
_entity_poly.entity_id
_entity_poly.type
_entity_poly.pdbx_seq_one_letter_code
_entity_poly.pdbx_strand_id
1 'polypeptide(L)'
;MPNDREQGKGAPQGGERQASRRDTPIEVRRRLRHESRTSQTYAAFLQHLCERGGMSPAVAEKAAVSVLCALEQRILSEEASDLEDQLPRKLTLLLHRCEKHEDELPPKFHREHLLRRVGEDLSLQPAAVEPVVRAVMDAVRDQITEGEVEDVMGQLPPDIRDLWTRTV
;
A
#
# COMPACT_ATOMS: atom_id res chain seq x y z
N MET A 1 5.79 37.68 -65.94
CA MET A 1 6.38 37.30 -64.64
C MET A 1 6.10 35.81 -64.38
N PRO A 2 7.03 34.89 -64.67
CA PRO A 2 7.04 33.55 -64.09
C PRO A 2 8.05 33.48 -62.94
N ASN A 3 7.69 32.73 -61.89
CA ASN A 3 8.48 32.50 -60.69
C ASN A 3 8.91 31.04 -60.68
N ASP A 4 10.22 30.77 -60.65
CA ASP A 4 10.76 29.44 -60.40
C ASP A 4 12.22 29.50 -59.89
N ARG A 5 12.47 28.66 -58.87
CA ARG A 5 13.74 28.09 -58.37
C ARG A 5 14.70 28.88 -57.45
N GLU A 6 14.57 28.51 -56.17
CA GLU A 6 15.55 27.81 -55.30
C GLU A 6 17.03 28.21 -55.26
N GLN A 7 17.50 28.49 -54.03
CA GLN A 7 18.60 27.81 -53.27
C GLN A 7 19.15 28.81 -52.23
N GLY A 8 19.45 28.51 -50.96
CA GLY A 8 19.36 27.32 -50.12
C GLY A 8 20.01 27.60 -48.74
N LYS A 9 20.03 26.55 -47.91
CA LYS A 9 20.88 26.31 -46.72
C LYS A 9 20.51 26.94 -45.37
N GLY A 10 20.12 26.04 -44.45
CA GLY A 10 20.89 25.86 -43.21
C GLY A 10 20.14 26.02 -41.90
N ALA A 11 19.29 25.05 -41.55
CA ALA A 11 18.93 24.81 -40.15
C ALA A 11 20.08 24.10 -39.42
N PRO A 12 20.37 24.41 -38.15
CA PRO A 12 20.90 23.42 -37.22
C PRO A 12 19.72 22.84 -36.44
N GLN A 13 19.31 21.64 -36.81
CA GLN A 13 18.58 20.75 -35.91
C GLN A 13 19.53 20.39 -34.78
N GLY A 14 19.38 21.07 -33.64
CA GLY A 14 19.96 20.66 -32.37
C GLY A 14 19.26 19.38 -31.91
N GLY A 15 19.74 18.24 -32.40
CA GLY A 15 19.36 16.94 -31.88
C GLY A 15 19.74 16.89 -30.40
N GLU A 16 18.73 17.04 -29.54
CA GLU A 16 18.80 16.65 -28.14
C GLU A 16 19.18 15.17 -28.11
N ARG A 17 20.48 14.92 -27.93
CA ARG A 17 21.02 13.60 -27.66
C ARG A 17 20.28 13.09 -26.42
N GLN A 18 19.35 12.15 -26.63
CA GLN A 18 18.87 11.29 -25.57
C GLN A 18 20.10 10.77 -24.84
N ALA A 19 20.32 11.28 -23.63
CA ALA A 19 21.43 10.89 -22.79
C ALA A 19 21.45 9.36 -22.71
N SER A 20 22.51 8.78 -23.22
CA SER A 20 22.71 7.33 -23.25
C SER A 20 22.50 6.78 -21.85
N ARG A 21 21.69 5.72 -21.70
CA ARG A 21 21.46 4.99 -20.43
C ARG A 21 22.75 4.58 -19.69
N ARG A 22 23.92 4.70 -20.33
CA ARG A 22 25.25 4.42 -19.80
C ARG A 22 25.85 5.57 -18.96
N ASP A 23 25.41 6.82 -19.14
CA ASP A 23 25.99 8.00 -18.46
C ASP A 23 25.29 8.35 -17.13
N THR A 24 24.25 7.61 -16.74
CA THR A 24 23.57 7.85 -15.47
C THR A 24 24.45 7.41 -14.29
N PRO A 25 24.75 8.30 -13.32
CA PRO A 25 25.53 7.94 -12.13
C PRO A 25 24.96 6.70 -11.42
N ILE A 26 25.84 5.86 -10.86
CA ILE A 26 25.46 4.59 -10.21
C ILE A 26 24.39 4.83 -9.13
N GLU A 27 24.51 5.90 -8.35
CA GLU A 27 23.58 6.29 -7.29
C GLU A 27 22.18 6.57 -7.83
N VAL A 28 22.08 7.34 -8.93
CA VAL A 28 20.80 7.64 -9.59
C VAL A 28 20.16 6.35 -10.10
N ARG A 29 20.94 5.45 -10.72
CA ARG A 29 20.44 4.14 -11.17
C ARG A 29 19.98 3.25 -10.01
N ARG A 30 20.66 3.28 -8.87
CA ARG A 30 20.26 2.54 -7.66
C ARG A 30 18.94 3.07 -7.11
N ARG A 31 18.81 4.39 -6.99
CA ARG A 31 17.57 5.05 -6.56
C ARG A 31 16.38 4.70 -7.47
N LEU A 32 16.55 4.82 -8.78
CA LEU A 32 15.49 4.47 -9.75
C LEU A 32 15.06 3.00 -9.65
N ARG A 33 16.01 2.06 -9.46
CA ARG A 33 15.68 0.64 -9.24
C ARG A 33 14.93 0.43 -7.93
N HIS A 34 15.35 1.10 -6.85
CA HIS A 34 14.67 1.04 -5.57
C HIS A 34 13.23 1.56 -5.68
N GLU A 35 13.03 2.75 -6.26
CA GLU A 35 11.71 3.35 -6.51
C GLU A 35 10.82 2.46 -7.41
N SER A 36 11.40 1.86 -8.44
CA SER A 36 10.67 0.94 -9.31
C SER A 36 10.23 -0.32 -8.56
N ARG A 37 11.12 -0.90 -7.72
CA ARG A 37 10.80 -2.07 -6.90
C ARG A 37 9.70 -1.77 -5.89
N THR A 38 9.80 -0.67 -5.14
CA THR A 38 8.78 -0.29 -4.15
C THR A 38 7.44 0.04 -4.82
N SER A 39 7.45 0.57 -6.04
CA SER A 39 6.24 0.79 -6.83
C SER A 39 5.60 -0.52 -7.28
N GLN A 40 6.41 -1.51 -7.70
CA GLN A 40 5.91 -2.81 -8.16
C GLN A 40 5.32 -3.63 -7.01
N THR A 41 5.96 -3.70 -5.84
CA THR A 41 5.43 -4.44 -4.69
C THR A 41 4.11 -3.85 -4.20
N TYR A 42 4.04 -2.52 -4.13
CA TYR A 42 2.81 -1.81 -3.80
C TYR A 42 1.67 -2.08 -4.79
N ALA A 43 1.96 -2.02 -6.10
CA ALA A 43 0.97 -2.29 -7.14
C ALA A 43 0.47 -3.74 -7.08
N ALA A 44 1.36 -4.70 -6.85
CA ALA A 44 1.01 -6.11 -6.71
C ALA A 44 0.10 -6.35 -5.50
N PHE A 45 0.39 -5.71 -4.36
CA PHE A 45 -0.46 -5.76 -3.17
C PHE A 45 -1.87 -5.22 -3.44
N LEU A 46 -1.97 -4.02 -4.04
CA LEU A 46 -3.28 -3.44 -4.36
C LEU A 46 -4.04 -4.25 -5.40
N GLN A 47 -3.35 -4.79 -6.41
CA GLN A 47 -3.96 -5.66 -7.41
C GLN A 47 -4.56 -6.90 -6.75
N HIS A 48 -3.80 -7.56 -5.87
CA HIS A 48 -4.27 -8.72 -5.13
C HIS A 48 -5.52 -8.39 -4.30
N LEU A 49 -5.54 -7.25 -3.62
CA LEU A 49 -6.69 -6.80 -2.84
C LEU A 49 -7.91 -6.48 -3.71
N CYS A 50 -7.72 -5.88 -4.89
CA CYS A 50 -8.79 -5.62 -5.84
C CYS A 50 -9.41 -6.93 -6.36
N GLU A 51 -8.58 -7.91 -6.70
CA GLU A 51 -8.99 -9.23 -7.19
C GLU A 51 -9.76 -10.01 -6.12
N ARG A 52 -9.28 -10.01 -4.87
CA ARG A 52 -9.90 -10.74 -3.76
C ARG A 52 -11.17 -10.08 -3.22
N GLY A 53 -11.14 -8.76 -3.09
CA GLY A 53 -12.20 -7.99 -2.44
C GLY A 53 -13.21 -7.36 -3.40
N GLY A 54 -13.03 -7.49 -4.72
CA GLY A 54 -13.97 -6.99 -5.72
C GLY A 54 -14.13 -5.47 -5.70
N MET A 55 -13.08 -4.73 -5.33
CA MET A 55 -13.11 -3.28 -5.14
C MET A 55 -12.18 -2.55 -6.12
N SER A 56 -12.43 -1.25 -6.32
CA SER A 56 -11.56 -0.43 -7.17
C SER A 56 -10.21 -0.15 -6.48
N PRO A 57 -9.14 0.18 -7.23
CA PRO A 57 -7.82 0.47 -6.63
C PRO A 57 -7.83 1.56 -5.56
N ALA A 58 -8.64 2.61 -5.75
CA ALA A 58 -8.76 3.69 -4.76
C ALA A 58 -9.45 3.21 -3.47
N VAL A 59 -10.44 2.33 -3.59
CA VAL A 59 -11.11 1.72 -2.44
C VAL A 59 -10.18 0.72 -1.75
N ALA A 60 -9.40 -0.06 -2.51
CA ALA A 60 -8.40 -0.99 -1.98
C ALA A 60 -7.32 -0.29 -1.16
N GLU A 61 -6.77 0.82 -1.67
CA GLU A 61 -5.80 1.63 -0.92
C GLU A 61 -6.41 2.14 0.39
N LYS A 62 -7.62 2.71 0.34
CA LYS A 62 -8.30 3.24 1.53
C LYS A 62 -8.65 2.13 2.53
N ALA A 63 -9.08 0.96 2.04
CA ALA A 63 -9.35 -0.22 2.86
C ALA A 63 -8.08 -0.67 3.58
N ALA A 64 -6.98 -0.82 2.84
CA ALA A 64 -5.70 -1.25 3.38
C ALA A 64 -5.22 -0.31 4.49
N VAL A 65 -5.22 1.00 4.22
CA VAL A 65 -4.82 2.02 5.20
C VAL A 65 -5.74 1.98 6.43
N SER A 66 -7.06 2.00 6.25
CA SER A 66 -8.01 2.02 7.37
C SER A 66 -7.86 0.80 8.31
N VAL A 67 -7.72 -0.40 7.73
CA VAL A 67 -7.56 -1.65 8.50
C VAL A 67 -6.20 -1.74 9.16
N LEU A 68 -5.10 -1.43 8.45
CA LEU A 68 -3.75 -1.49 9.00
C LEU A 68 -3.56 -0.48 10.14
N CYS A 69 -4.05 0.75 9.96
CA CYS A 69 -4.01 1.76 11.03
C CYS A 69 -4.85 1.35 12.25
N ALA A 70 -5.87 0.51 12.08
CA ALA A 70 -6.60 -0.06 13.22
C ALA A 70 -5.83 -1.22 13.86
N LEU A 71 -5.16 -2.06 13.07
CA LEU A 71 -4.33 -3.16 13.58
C LEU A 71 -3.14 -2.67 14.39
N GLU A 72 -2.39 -1.69 13.87
CA GLU A 72 -1.25 -1.07 14.58
C GLU A 72 -1.67 -0.46 15.92
N GLN A 73 -2.85 0.17 15.96
CA GLN A 73 -3.42 0.69 17.20
C GLN A 73 -3.90 -0.40 18.15
N ARG A 74 -4.10 -1.64 17.68
CA ARG A 74 -4.63 -2.73 18.52
C ARG A 74 -3.55 -3.65 19.06
N ILE A 75 -2.39 -3.73 18.42
CA ILE A 75 -1.26 -4.55 18.82
C ILE A 75 -0.21 -3.71 19.58
N LEU A 76 0.76 -4.37 20.21
CA LEU A 76 1.85 -3.69 20.90
C LEU A 76 2.75 -2.97 19.88
N SER A 77 3.39 -1.87 20.30
CA SER A 77 4.21 -1.05 19.41
C SER A 77 5.39 -1.79 18.77
N GLU A 78 5.94 -2.82 19.44
CA GLU A 78 6.98 -3.69 18.90
C GLU A 78 6.46 -4.50 17.71
N GLU A 79 5.36 -5.23 17.90
CA GLU A 79 4.67 -6.00 16.86
C GLU A 79 4.15 -5.12 15.72
N ALA A 80 3.74 -3.89 16.00
CA ALA A 80 3.37 -2.93 14.97
C ALA A 80 4.56 -2.56 14.07
N SER A 81 5.74 -2.37 14.66
CA SER A 81 6.97 -2.08 13.92
C SER A 81 7.40 -3.28 13.06
N ASP A 82 7.32 -4.50 13.59
CA ASP A 82 7.69 -5.71 12.87
C ASP A 82 6.74 -5.98 11.69
N LEU A 83 5.43 -5.78 11.90
CA LEU A 83 4.43 -5.80 10.84
C LEU A 83 4.73 -4.77 9.74
N GLU A 84 5.00 -3.51 10.11
CA GLU A 84 5.34 -2.44 9.16
C GLU A 84 6.57 -2.78 8.29
N ASP A 85 7.60 -3.40 8.88
CA ASP A 85 8.83 -3.76 8.19
C ASP A 85 8.63 -4.82 7.09
N GLN A 86 7.56 -5.62 7.17
CA GLN A 86 7.20 -6.61 6.14
C GLN A 86 6.28 -6.03 5.05
N LEU A 87 5.71 -4.84 5.23
CA LEU A 87 4.77 -4.25 4.28
C LEU A 87 5.47 -3.52 3.11
N PRO A 88 4.80 -3.38 1.94
CA PRO A 88 5.31 -2.55 0.86
C PRO A 88 5.60 -1.12 1.33
N ARG A 89 6.81 -0.61 1.11
CA ARG A 89 7.26 0.71 1.59
C ARG A 89 6.33 1.89 1.26
N LYS A 90 5.58 1.85 0.16
CA LYS A 90 4.60 2.91 -0.15
C LYS A 90 3.38 2.88 0.77
N LEU A 91 3.01 1.70 1.25
CA LEU A 91 1.93 1.50 2.21
C LEU A 91 2.36 2.04 3.58
N THR A 92 3.56 1.74 4.06
CA THR A 92 4.04 2.28 5.36
C THR A 92 4.12 3.82 5.36
N LEU A 93 4.45 4.45 4.22
CA LEU A 93 4.37 5.91 4.06
C LEU A 93 2.93 6.48 4.15
N LEU A 94 1.90 5.66 3.93
CA LEU A 94 0.51 6.02 4.17
C LEU A 94 0.13 5.82 5.65
N LEU A 95 0.67 4.78 6.31
CA LEU A 95 0.41 4.47 7.72
C LEU A 95 1.00 5.51 8.67
N HIS A 96 2.21 6.02 8.40
CA HIS A 96 2.79 7.14 9.18
C HIS A 96 1.92 8.41 9.20
N ARG A 97 0.96 8.55 8.28
CA ARG A 97 0.00 9.67 8.26
C ARG A 97 -1.29 9.40 9.04
N CYS A 98 -1.51 8.16 9.47
CA CYS A 98 -2.53 7.79 10.44
C CYS A 98 -2.05 8.14 11.85
N GLU A 99 -1.90 9.43 12.18
CA GLU A 99 -1.48 9.85 13.51
C GLU A 99 -2.42 9.30 14.61
N LYS A 100 -1.97 8.24 15.31
CA LYS A 100 -2.18 7.94 16.74
C LYS A 100 -1.07 7.00 17.24
N HIS A 101 0.18 7.46 17.16
CA HIS A 101 1.27 6.91 17.97
C HIS A 101 1.54 7.92 19.08
N GLU A 102 0.66 7.99 20.08
CA GLU A 102 0.98 8.67 21.33
C GLU A 102 0.83 7.63 22.44
N ASP A 103 1.97 7.05 22.86
CA ASP A 103 2.38 6.51 24.17
C ASP A 103 1.35 5.84 25.13
N GLU A 104 0.13 5.56 24.70
CA GLU A 104 -0.92 4.90 25.45
C GLU A 104 -1.01 3.43 25.03
N LEU A 105 -1.37 2.58 26.00
CA LEU A 105 -1.71 1.17 25.76
C LEU A 105 -2.65 1.05 24.55
N PRO A 106 -2.53 -0.03 23.74
CA PRO A 106 -3.35 -0.22 22.55
C PRO A 106 -4.83 -0.01 22.90
N PRO A 107 -5.56 0.92 22.22
CA PRO A 107 -6.97 1.13 22.48
C PRO A 107 -7.73 -0.19 22.51
N LYS A 108 -8.42 -0.42 23.63
CA LYS A 108 -9.22 -1.63 23.87
C LYS A 108 -10.52 -1.53 23.07
N PHE A 109 -10.45 -1.87 21.79
CA PHE A 109 -11.62 -1.99 20.95
C PHE A 109 -11.78 -3.42 20.41
N HIS A 110 -13.01 -3.68 19.97
CA HIS A 110 -13.55 -4.95 19.53
C HIS A 110 -13.93 -4.92 18.05
N ARG A 111 -14.30 -6.07 17.48
CA ARG A 111 -14.69 -6.26 16.08
C ARG A 111 -15.69 -5.22 15.59
N GLU A 112 -16.74 -4.92 16.37
CA GLU A 112 -17.76 -3.96 15.95
C GLU A 112 -17.19 -2.55 15.75
N HIS A 113 -16.27 -2.12 16.62
CA HIS A 113 -15.60 -0.83 16.47
C HIS A 113 -14.71 -0.80 15.23
N LEU A 114 -13.95 -1.88 14.97
CA LEU A 114 -13.13 -2.03 13.78
C LEU A 114 -13.99 -1.91 12.51
N LEU A 115 -15.04 -2.70 12.42
CA LEU A 115 -15.96 -2.70 11.28
C LEU A 115 -16.65 -1.35 11.11
N ARG A 116 -17.08 -0.70 12.20
CA ARG A 116 -17.69 0.63 12.12
C ARG A 116 -16.70 1.66 11.58
N ARG A 117 -15.47 1.72 12.10
CA ARG A 117 -14.42 2.65 11.65
C ARG A 117 -14.12 2.47 10.17
N VAL A 118 -13.91 1.23 9.73
CA VAL A 118 -13.64 0.93 8.31
C VAL A 118 -14.85 1.29 7.44
N GLY A 119 -16.07 1.02 7.91
CA GLY A 119 -17.29 1.39 7.20
C GLY A 119 -17.46 2.90 7.04
N GLU A 120 -17.18 3.67 8.09
CA GLU A 120 -17.17 5.14 8.08
C GLU A 120 -16.10 5.67 7.12
N ASP A 121 -14.87 5.17 7.22
CA ASP A 121 -13.76 5.57 6.37
C ASP A 121 -14.08 5.30 4.90
N LEU A 122 -14.65 4.15 4.55
CA LEU A 122 -14.94 3.79 3.16
C LEU A 122 -16.33 4.21 2.67
N SER A 123 -17.15 4.80 3.56
CA SER A 123 -18.56 5.11 3.28
C SER A 123 -19.35 3.88 2.77
N LEU A 124 -19.08 2.72 3.37
CA LEU A 124 -19.71 1.45 3.04
C LEU A 124 -20.89 1.14 3.96
N GLN A 125 -21.86 0.39 3.44
CA GLN A 125 -22.92 -0.18 4.26
C GLN A 125 -22.37 -1.28 5.18
N PRO A 126 -22.86 -1.44 6.42
CA PRO A 126 -22.31 -2.40 7.39
C PRO A 126 -22.13 -3.82 6.86
N ALA A 127 -23.07 -4.30 6.04
CA ALA A 127 -23.02 -5.65 5.43
C ALA A 127 -21.85 -5.85 4.45
N ALA A 128 -21.30 -4.78 3.88
CA ALA A 128 -20.18 -4.83 2.94
C ALA A 128 -18.82 -4.68 3.61
N VAL A 129 -18.76 -4.27 4.89
CA VAL A 129 -17.48 -3.92 5.54
C VAL A 129 -16.68 -5.15 5.93
N GLU A 130 -17.30 -6.15 6.54
CA GLU A 130 -16.58 -7.33 7.00
C GLU A 130 -15.85 -8.08 5.88
N PRO A 131 -16.47 -8.34 4.71
CA PRO A 131 -15.75 -8.94 3.57
C PRO A 131 -14.52 -8.12 3.14
N VAL A 132 -14.61 -6.79 3.18
CA VAL A 132 -13.48 -5.90 2.86
C VAL A 132 -12.37 -6.03 3.89
N VAL A 133 -12.71 -6.01 5.18
CA VAL A 133 -11.73 -6.17 6.27
C VAL A 133 -11.02 -7.52 6.18
N ARG A 134 -11.78 -8.60 5.95
CA ARG A 134 -11.21 -9.95 5.74
C ARG A 134 -10.28 -9.99 4.53
N ALA A 135 -10.67 -9.39 3.41
CA ALA A 135 -9.82 -9.34 2.21
C ALA A 135 -8.50 -8.60 2.46
N VAL A 136 -8.52 -7.51 3.24
CA VAL A 136 -7.29 -6.80 3.63
C VAL A 136 -6.44 -7.66 4.55
N MET A 137 -7.01 -8.26 5.60
CA MET A 137 -6.28 -9.11 6.54
C MET A 137 -5.63 -10.31 5.82
N ASP A 138 -6.35 -10.94 4.89
CA ASP A 138 -5.80 -12.00 4.05
C ASP A 138 -4.62 -11.53 3.20
N ALA A 139 -4.76 -10.36 2.56
CA ALA A 139 -3.71 -9.77 1.72
C ALA A 139 -2.46 -9.39 2.52
N VAL A 140 -2.64 -8.90 3.76
CA VAL A 140 -1.53 -8.60 4.69
C VAL A 140 -0.84 -9.89 5.11
N ARG A 141 -1.58 -10.94 5.44
CA ARG A 141 -1.01 -12.25 5.78
C ARG A 141 -0.16 -12.84 4.64
N ASP A 142 -0.51 -12.56 3.39
CA ASP A 142 0.29 -12.98 2.22
C ASP A 142 1.58 -12.16 2.04
N GLN A 143 1.74 -11.02 2.73
CA GLN A 143 2.98 -10.22 2.71
C GLN A 143 3.95 -10.58 3.83
N ILE A 144 3.48 -11.18 4.91
CA ILE A 144 4.27 -11.43 6.12
C ILE A 144 4.58 -12.91 6.30
N THR A 145 5.56 -13.22 7.15
CA THR A 145 5.94 -14.61 7.43
C THR A 145 4.93 -15.30 8.34
N GLU A 146 4.89 -16.64 8.35
CA GLU A 146 3.96 -17.37 9.22
C GLU A 146 4.17 -17.05 10.72
N GLY A 147 5.41 -16.83 11.16
CA GLY A 147 5.69 -16.41 12.54
C GLY A 147 5.03 -15.08 12.87
N GLU A 148 5.19 -14.08 11.99
CA GLU A 148 4.55 -12.77 12.13
C GLU A 148 3.01 -12.87 12.15
N VAL A 149 2.43 -13.78 11.34
CA VAL A 149 0.99 -14.04 11.38
C VAL A 149 0.55 -14.51 12.77
N GLU A 150 1.32 -15.41 13.40
CA GLU A 150 1.07 -15.95 14.74
C GLU A 150 1.24 -14.88 15.82
N ASP A 151 2.27 -14.05 15.73
CA ASP A 151 2.58 -12.99 16.70
C ASP A 151 1.48 -11.90 16.69
N VAL A 152 1.11 -11.40 15.51
CA VAL A 152 -0.04 -10.48 15.37
C VAL A 152 -1.32 -11.13 15.90
N MET A 153 -1.58 -12.39 15.54
CA MET A 153 -2.75 -13.14 16.01
C MET A 153 -2.81 -13.28 17.54
N GLY A 154 -1.65 -13.42 18.19
CA GLY A 154 -1.49 -13.52 19.64
C GLY A 154 -1.94 -12.26 20.39
N GLN A 155 -1.75 -11.08 19.79
CA GLN A 155 -2.11 -9.78 20.38
C GLN A 155 -3.57 -9.37 20.14
N LEU A 156 -4.23 -9.97 19.15
CA LEU A 156 -5.61 -9.66 18.81
C LEU A 156 -6.62 -10.31 19.78
N PRO A 157 -7.70 -9.59 20.15
CA PRO A 157 -8.79 -10.17 20.93
C PRO A 157 -9.55 -11.21 20.09
N PRO A 158 -10.25 -12.18 20.72
CA PRO A 158 -10.85 -13.32 20.02
C PRO A 158 -11.76 -12.92 18.83
N ASP A 159 -12.54 -11.86 18.99
CA ASP A 159 -13.50 -11.38 18.00
C ASP A 159 -12.84 -10.72 16.78
N ILE A 160 -11.67 -10.09 16.94
CA ILE A 160 -10.88 -9.59 15.80
C ILE A 160 -10.04 -10.72 15.20
N ARG A 161 -9.57 -11.67 16.02
CA ARG A 161 -8.88 -12.88 15.55
C ARG A 161 -9.73 -13.68 14.58
N ASP A 162 -11.04 -13.74 14.79
CA ASP A 162 -11.98 -14.38 13.86
C ASP A 162 -11.99 -13.72 12.47
N LEU A 163 -11.63 -12.43 12.36
CA LEU A 163 -11.47 -11.74 11.08
C LEU A 163 -10.12 -12.04 10.43
N TRP A 164 -9.07 -12.19 11.25
CA TRP A 164 -7.70 -12.46 10.82
C TRP A 164 -7.49 -13.89 10.31
N THR A 165 -8.21 -14.84 10.89
CA THR A 165 -8.16 -16.25 10.48
C THR A 165 -8.79 -16.45 9.11
N ARG A 166 -8.15 -17.32 8.32
CA ARG A 166 -8.67 -17.70 6.99
C ARG A 166 -9.85 -18.60 7.23
N THR A 167 -11.03 -18.15 6.84
CA THR A 167 -12.22 -19.00 6.81
C THR A 167 -12.06 -19.91 5.60
N VAL A 168 -11.79 -21.18 5.86
CA VAL A 168 -11.63 -22.26 4.87
C VAL A 168 -12.98 -22.63 4.26
#